data_AF-A0A2Z2M6B2-F1
#
_entry.id   AF-A0A2Z2M6B2-F1
#
_cell.length_a   1.000
_cell.length_b   1.000
_cell.length_c   1.000
_cell.angle_alpha   90.00
_cell.angle_beta   90.00
_cell.angle_gamma   90.00
#
_symmetry.space_group_name_H-M   'P 1'
#
loop_
_entity.id
_entity.type
_entity.pdbx_description
1 polymer ?
#
loop_
_entity_poly.entity_id
_entity_poly.type
_entity_poly.pdbx_seq_one_letter_code
_entity_poly.pdbx_strand_id
1 'polypeptide(L)'
;MFEQVISRLLEIRAPTTRKLKIPLAGIKAFEVVSNYNGILDETVAVELAVNEFARHSEGDPQAVSDFKKILVREFSGVTNAKLLKKKAKALKEIWEIEARTLAAKNKRNKWLSIRVTEEEYESISKQAQEEGLDISNYIRKRLGLEYRS
;
A
#
# COMPACT_ATOMS: atom_id res chain seq x y z
N MET A 1 -3.33 4.32 17.47
CA MET A 1 -2.18 5.26 17.41
C MET A 1 -1.38 5.14 16.12
N PHE A 2 -1.10 3.92 15.63
CA PHE A 2 -0.33 3.70 14.39
C PHE A 2 -1.16 3.83 13.09
N GLU A 3 -2.48 3.66 13.14
CA GLU A 3 -3.36 3.96 11.99
C GLU A 3 -3.35 5.46 11.64
N GLN A 4 -3.36 6.35 12.65
CA GLN A 4 -3.26 7.80 12.46
C GLN A 4 -1.94 8.21 11.80
N VAL A 5 -0.87 7.44 12.03
CA VAL A 5 0.43 7.63 11.38
C VAL A 5 0.31 7.36 9.88
N ILE A 6 -0.32 6.23 9.53
CA ILE A 6 -0.51 5.86 8.13
C ILE A 6 -1.40 6.91 7.46
N SER A 7 -2.50 7.30 8.10
CA SER A 7 -3.38 8.36 7.58
C SER A 7 -2.64 9.67 7.32
N ARG A 8 -1.80 10.14 8.26
CA ARG A 8 -0.99 11.36 8.06
C ARG A 8 -0.02 11.23 6.89
N LEU A 9 0.70 10.11 6.80
CA LEU A 9 1.63 9.88 5.68
C LEU A 9 0.89 9.80 4.33
N LEU A 10 -0.34 9.26 4.32
CA LEU A 10 -1.19 9.18 3.14
C LEU A 10 -1.87 10.50 2.76
N GLU A 11 -2.18 11.37 3.73
CA GLU A 11 -2.75 12.71 3.52
C GLU A 11 -1.77 13.65 2.84
N ILE A 12 -0.48 13.57 3.19
CA ILE A 12 0.60 14.39 2.60
C ILE A 12 0.81 14.06 1.10
N ARG A 13 0.33 12.91 0.61
CA ARG A 13 0.50 12.45 -0.79
C ARG A 13 -0.83 12.25 -1.52
N ALA A 14 -1.21 13.21 -2.37
CA ALA A 14 -2.27 13.07 -3.37
C ALA A 14 -1.64 12.77 -4.75
N PRO A 15 -1.48 11.48 -5.13
CA PRO A 15 -2.49 10.72 -5.90
C PRO A 15 -2.65 9.24 -5.45
N THR A 16 -3.76 8.59 -5.83
CA THR A 16 -4.19 7.25 -5.37
C THR A 16 -3.17 6.11 -5.57
N THR A 17 -2.29 6.23 -6.57
CA THR A 17 -1.19 5.27 -6.84
C THR A 17 -0.02 5.38 -5.86
N ARG A 18 0.23 6.58 -5.30
CA ARG A 18 1.30 6.78 -4.30
C ARG A 18 0.86 6.37 -2.89
N LYS A 19 -0.44 6.27 -2.63
CA LYS A 19 -0.99 5.78 -1.35
C LYS A 19 -0.60 4.33 -1.05
N LEU A 20 -0.37 3.49 -2.06
CA LEU A 20 0.12 2.12 -1.84
C LEU A 20 1.64 2.07 -1.62
N LYS A 21 2.40 3.03 -2.17
CA LYS A 21 3.87 3.04 -2.10
C LYS A 21 4.38 3.23 -0.66
N ILE A 22 3.71 4.05 0.13
CA ILE A 22 4.10 4.30 1.53
C ILE A 22 3.99 3.00 2.36
N PRO A 23 2.82 2.34 2.46
CA PRO A 23 2.70 1.04 3.13
C PRO A 23 3.73 0.00 2.66
N LEU A 24 4.00 -0.09 1.36
CA LEU A 24 5.01 -1.02 0.84
C LEU A 24 6.42 -0.67 1.32
N ALA A 25 6.78 0.61 1.33
CA ALA A 25 8.09 1.08 1.80
C ALA A 25 8.31 0.77 3.30
N GLY A 26 7.28 0.94 4.14
CA GLY A 26 7.43 0.60 5.56
C GLY A 26 7.43 -0.90 5.83
N ILE A 27 6.68 -1.70 5.07
CA ILE A 27 6.81 -3.18 5.14
C ILE A 27 8.27 -3.60 4.91
N LYS A 28 8.91 -3.03 3.87
CA LYS A 28 10.33 -3.29 3.58
C LYS A 28 11.26 -2.82 4.70
N ALA A 29 11.02 -1.64 5.24
CA ALA A 29 11.78 -1.13 6.39
C ALA A 29 11.70 -2.06 7.61
N PHE A 30 10.50 -2.55 7.95
CA PHE A 30 10.30 -3.45 9.08
C PHE A 30 10.84 -4.87 8.83
N GLU A 31 10.84 -5.34 7.58
CA GLU A 31 11.52 -6.59 7.20
C GLU A 31 13.02 -6.52 7.49
N VAL A 32 13.68 -5.43 7.10
CA VAL A 32 15.11 -5.24 7.36
C VAL A 32 15.41 -5.26 8.85
N VAL A 33 14.65 -4.51 9.66
CA VAL A 33 14.82 -4.52 11.12
C VAL A 33 14.59 -5.91 11.72
N SER A 34 13.58 -6.63 11.26
CA SER A 34 13.26 -7.96 11.81
C SER A 34 14.34 -9.01 11.51
N ASN A 35 15.00 -8.88 10.35
CA ASN A 35 15.97 -9.86 9.85
C ASN A 35 17.43 -9.50 10.18
N TYR A 36 17.73 -8.23 10.48
CA TYR A 36 19.10 -7.80 10.76
C TYR A 36 19.60 -8.29 12.12
N ASN A 37 20.77 -8.90 12.16
CA ASN A 37 21.33 -9.46 13.41
C ASN A 37 22.14 -8.47 14.23
N GLY A 38 22.61 -7.37 13.65
CA GLY A 38 23.45 -6.36 14.31
C GLY A 38 22.68 -5.24 15.02
N ILE A 39 21.43 -5.45 15.44
CA ILE A 39 20.67 -4.43 16.18
C ILE A 39 21.18 -4.41 17.62
N LEU A 40 21.87 -3.34 17.98
CA LEU A 40 22.39 -3.13 19.34
C LEU A 40 21.41 -2.33 20.19
N ASP A 41 20.74 -1.35 19.60
CA ASP A 41 19.81 -0.45 20.28
C ASP A 41 18.72 0.09 19.34
N GLU A 42 17.85 0.93 19.90
CA GLU A 42 16.77 1.63 19.19
C GLU A 42 17.28 2.55 18.08
N THR A 43 18.43 3.21 18.25
CA THR A 43 19.00 4.13 17.27
C THR A 43 19.39 3.40 16.00
N VAL A 44 20.10 2.27 16.13
CA VAL A 44 20.48 1.41 15.00
C VAL A 44 19.25 0.87 14.28
N ALA A 45 18.21 0.47 15.03
CA ALA A 45 16.96 -0.01 14.44
C ALA A 45 16.20 1.09 13.67
N VAL A 46 16.17 2.32 14.20
CA VAL A 46 15.56 3.48 13.53
C VAL A 46 16.33 3.83 12.26
N GLU A 47 17.66 3.91 12.31
CA GLU A 47 18.47 4.22 11.13
C GLU A 47 18.31 3.19 10.01
N LEU A 48 18.34 1.90 10.35
CA LEU A 48 18.09 0.81 9.39
C LEU A 48 16.73 0.96 8.72
N ALA A 49 15.67 1.17 9.51
CA ALA A 49 14.32 1.32 8.98
C ALA A 49 14.20 2.57 8.10
N VAL A 50 14.72 3.71 8.53
CA VAL A 50 14.63 4.99 7.80
C VAL A 50 15.40 4.93 6.48
N ASN A 51 16.59 4.35 6.48
CA ASN A 51 17.40 4.18 5.26
C ASN A 51 16.69 3.30 4.25
N GLU A 52 16.11 2.18 4.69
CA GLU A 52 15.35 1.31 3.80
C GLU A 52 14.06 1.97 3.31
N PHE A 53 13.33 2.65 4.19
CA PHE A 53 12.12 3.39 3.83
C PHE A 53 12.40 4.47 2.77
N ALA A 54 13.51 5.21 2.90
CA ALA A 54 13.90 6.25 1.94
C ALA A 54 14.14 5.69 0.54
N ARG A 55 14.75 4.50 0.43
CA ARG A 55 14.97 3.81 -0.86
C ARG A 55 13.67 3.46 -1.57
N HIS A 56 12.65 3.03 -0.83
CA HIS A 56 11.37 2.57 -1.40
C HIS A 56 10.28 3.66 -1.46
N SER A 57 10.51 4.83 -0.87
CA SER A 57 9.59 5.98 -0.89
C SER A 57 9.96 7.06 -1.92
N GLU A 58 10.92 6.78 -2.80
CA GLU A 58 11.50 7.69 -3.80
C GLU A 58 12.20 8.91 -3.17
N GLY A 59 12.74 8.77 -1.95
CA GLY A 59 13.56 9.81 -1.31
C GLY A 59 12.80 11.07 -0.88
N ASP A 60 11.48 11.01 -0.71
CA ASP A 60 10.68 12.16 -0.25
C ASP A 60 11.08 12.58 1.18
N PRO A 61 11.64 13.78 1.35
CA PRO A 61 12.16 14.22 2.64
C PRO A 61 11.09 14.30 3.73
N GLN A 62 9.85 14.67 3.38
CA GLN A 62 8.78 14.84 4.36
C GLN A 62 8.29 13.49 4.88
N ALA A 63 8.03 12.55 3.97
CA ALA A 63 7.62 11.20 4.34
C ALA A 63 8.71 10.48 5.17
N VAL A 64 9.98 10.64 4.79
CA VAL A 64 11.12 10.07 5.53
C VAL A 64 11.25 10.70 6.92
N SER A 65 11.12 12.03 7.02
CA SER A 65 11.14 12.77 8.29
C SER A 65 10.02 12.30 9.23
N ASP A 66 8.80 12.20 8.73
CA ASP A 66 7.65 11.82 9.55
C ASP A 66 7.74 10.36 9.97
N PHE A 67 8.14 9.47 9.06
CA PHE A 67 8.43 8.07 9.36
C PHE A 67 9.49 7.96 10.47
N LYS A 68 10.60 8.71 10.38
CA LYS A 68 11.65 8.75 11.41
C LYS A 68 11.11 9.19 12.77
N LYS A 69 10.39 10.32 12.84
CA LYS A 69 9.83 10.84 14.11
C LYS A 69 8.94 9.81 14.80
N ILE A 70 8.15 9.10 14.01
CA ILE A 70 7.24 8.07 14.52
C ILE A 70 8.04 6.87 15.02
N LEU A 71 9.01 6.40 14.24
CA LEU A 71 9.85 5.25 14.61
C LEU A 71 10.63 5.51 15.89
N VAL A 72 11.19 6.72 16.06
CA VAL A 72 11.84 7.13 17.30
C VAL A 72 10.86 7.02 18.48
N ARG A 73 9.63 7.52 18.33
CA ARG A 73 8.60 7.41 19.37
C ARG A 73 8.22 5.96 19.66
N GLU A 74 8.10 5.13 18.64
CA GLU A 74 7.71 3.73 18.80
C GLU A 74 8.83 2.88 19.41
N PHE A 75 10.09 3.11 19.07
CA PHE A 75 11.19 2.34 19.61
C PHE A 75 11.76 2.91 20.91
N SER A 76 11.36 4.13 21.29
CA SER A 76 11.75 4.80 22.53
C SER A 76 11.64 3.88 23.75
N GLY A 77 12.75 3.73 24.46
CA GLY A 77 12.84 2.96 25.70
C GLY A 77 12.95 1.45 25.48
N VAL A 78 13.14 1.00 24.24
CA VAL A 78 13.33 -0.42 23.92
C VAL A 78 14.81 -0.70 23.70
N THR A 79 15.48 -1.16 24.75
CA THR A 79 16.92 -1.47 24.74
C THR A 79 17.23 -2.90 24.28
N ASN A 80 16.23 -3.78 24.20
CA ASN A 80 16.43 -5.18 23.86
C ASN A 80 16.16 -5.45 22.37
N ALA A 81 17.18 -5.92 21.65
CA ALA A 81 17.10 -6.30 20.24
C ALA A 81 15.94 -7.26 19.91
N LYS A 82 15.64 -8.23 20.80
CA LYS A 82 14.52 -9.17 20.62
C LYS A 82 13.17 -8.45 20.67
N LEU A 83 13.03 -7.45 21.55
CA LEU A 83 11.82 -6.64 21.65
C LEU A 83 11.69 -5.69 20.45
N LEU A 84 12.78 -5.08 19.99
CA LEU A 84 12.81 -4.25 18.77
C LEU A 84 12.35 -5.07 17.56
N LYS A 85 12.89 -6.28 17.36
CA LYS A 85 12.47 -7.19 16.29
C LYS A 85 11.01 -7.60 16.41
N LYS A 86 10.53 -7.93 17.62
CA LYS A 86 9.13 -8.29 17.84
C LYS A 86 8.21 -7.11 17.53
N LYS A 87 8.59 -5.90 17.92
CA LYS A 87 7.83 -4.68 17.63
C LYS A 87 7.83 -4.39 16.13
N ALA A 88 8.97 -4.50 15.45
CA ALA A 88 9.05 -4.36 13.99
C ALA A 88 8.13 -5.35 13.26
N LYS A 89 8.07 -6.62 13.68
CA LYS A 89 7.12 -7.60 13.12
C LYS A 89 5.67 -7.18 13.30
N ALA A 90 5.29 -6.71 14.48
CA ALA A 90 3.92 -6.22 14.72
C ALA A 90 3.58 -5.01 13.83
N LEU A 91 4.53 -4.07 13.66
CA LEU A 91 4.33 -2.91 12.78
C LEU A 91 4.23 -3.31 11.30
N LYS A 92 4.99 -4.32 10.88
CA LYS A 92 4.90 -4.92 9.54
C LYS A 92 3.49 -5.45 9.26
N GLU A 93 2.92 -6.25 10.17
CA GLU A 93 1.59 -6.83 10.01
C GLU A 93 0.51 -5.75 9.83
N ILE A 94 0.56 -4.68 10.63
CA ILE A 94 -0.38 -3.56 10.50
C ILE A 94 -0.28 -2.90 9.12
N TRP A 95 0.94 -2.68 8.61
CA TRP A 95 1.15 -2.07 7.30
C TRP A 95 0.77 -3.00 6.15
N GLU A 96 0.92 -4.32 6.32
CA GLU A 96 0.41 -5.29 5.36
C GLU A 96 -1.11 -5.26 5.24
N ILE A 97 -1.83 -5.17 6.36
CA ILE A 97 -3.29 -5.04 6.37
C ILE A 97 -3.71 -3.78 5.61
N GLU A 98 -3.06 -2.65 5.89
CA GLU A 98 -3.36 -1.38 5.22
C GLU A 98 -3.02 -1.42 3.72
N ALA A 99 -1.87 -1.99 3.35
CA ALA A 99 -1.50 -2.17 1.96
C ALA A 99 -2.52 -3.04 1.20
N ARG A 100 -3.02 -4.12 1.82
CA ARG A 100 -4.07 -4.98 1.23
C ARG A 100 -5.38 -4.22 1.06
N THR A 101 -5.80 -3.46 2.06
CA THR A 101 -7.02 -2.63 2.00
C THR A 101 -6.95 -1.58 0.89
N LEU A 102 -5.82 -0.87 0.81
CA LEU A 102 -5.59 0.13 -0.25
C LEU A 102 -5.47 -0.50 -1.64
N ALA A 103 -4.82 -1.66 -1.75
CA ALA A 103 -4.75 -2.40 -3.01
C ALA A 103 -6.13 -2.86 -3.48
N ALA A 104 -6.99 -3.34 -2.57
CA ALA A 104 -8.37 -3.71 -2.89
C ALA A 104 -9.19 -2.50 -3.36
N LYS A 105 -9.06 -1.35 -2.67
CA LYS A 105 -9.72 -0.10 -3.05
C LYS A 105 -9.23 0.42 -4.41
N ASN A 106 -7.93 0.37 -4.67
CA ASN A 106 -7.34 0.76 -5.96
C ASN A 106 -7.73 -0.18 -7.10
N LYS A 107 -7.80 -1.50 -6.87
CA LYS A 107 -8.28 -2.46 -7.88
C LYS A 107 -9.72 -2.16 -8.30
N ARG A 108 -10.61 -1.83 -7.36
CA ARG A 108 -12.01 -1.49 -7.65
C ARG A 108 -12.16 -0.18 -8.44
N ASN A 109 -11.22 0.75 -8.30
CA ASN A 109 -11.34 2.10 -8.88
C ASN A 109 -10.55 2.31 -10.18
N LYS A 110 -9.88 1.29 -10.73
CA LYS A 110 -9.13 1.44 -11.98
C LYS A 110 -10.08 1.41 -13.18
N TRP A 111 -10.36 2.58 -13.74
CA TRP A 111 -11.07 2.73 -15.00
C TRP A 111 -10.10 2.55 -16.17
N LEU A 112 -10.54 1.82 -17.21
CA LEU A 112 -9.79 1.63 -18.44
C LEU A 112 -10.64 2.14 -19.60
N SER A 113 -10.11 3.09 -20.36
CA SER A 113 -10.76 3.56 -21.58
C SER A 113 -10.33 2.68 -22.75
N ILE A 114 -11.31 2.13 -23.46
CA ILE A 114 -11.11 1.34 -24.67
C ILE A 114 -11.68 2.16 -25.82
N ARG A 115 -10.93 2.28 -26.91
CA ARG A 115 -11.45 2.86 -28.16
C ARG A 115 -12.01 1.72 -28.99
N VAL A 116 -13.24 1.90 -29.46
CA VAL A 116 -13.95 0.98 -30.36
C VAL A 116 -14.50 1.80 -31.51
N THR A 117 -14.77 1.15 -32.63
CA THR A 117 -15.56 1.73 -33.72
C THR A 117 -17.02 1.87 -33.31
N GLU A 118 -17.78 2.68 -34.05
CA GLU A 118 -19.21 2.89 -33.80
C GLU A 118 -20.00 1.59 -33.95
N GLU A 119 -19.70 0.82 -35.00
CA GLU A 119 -20.33 -0.49 -35.29
C GLU A 119 -20.07 -1.51 -34.16
N GLU A 120 -18.84 -1.56 -33.64
CA GLU A 120 -18.49 -2.41 -32.49
C GLU A 120 -19.23 -1.95 -31.22
N TYR A 121 -19.32 -0.65 -30.99
CA TYR A 121 -20.03 -0.10 -29.84
C TYR A 121 -21.52 -0.46 -29.87
N GLU A 122 -22.19 -0.27 -31.01
CA GLU A 122 -23.60 -0.60 -31.18
C GLU A 122 -23.87 -2.10 -30.97
N SER A 123 -23.02 -2.95 -31.56
CA SER A 123 -23.12 -4.40 -31.40
C SER A 123 -22.97 -4.84 -29.95
N ILE A 124 -21.94 -4.32 -29.26
CA ILE A 124 -21.69 -4.61 -27.84
C ILE A 124 -22.84 -4.08 -26.97
N SER A 125 -23.33 -2.86 -27.23
CA SER A 125 -24.40 -2.25 -26.45
C SER A 125 -25.70 -3.04 -26.58
N LYS A 126 -26.03 -3.50 -27.78
CA LYS A 126 -27.23 -4.29 -28.03
C LYS A 126 -27.16 -5.64 -27.30
N GLN A 127 -26.03 -6.34 -27.41
CA GLN A 127 -25.82 -7.62 -26.72
C GLN A 127 -25.84 -7.46 -25.19
N ALA A 128 -25.24 -6.39 -24.66
CA ALA A 128 -25.30 -6.09 -23.24
C ALA A 128 -26.74 -5.87 -22.76
N GLN A 129 -27.54 -5.11 -23.52
CA GLN A 129 -28.94 -4.86 -23.21
C GLN A 129 -29.81 -6.12 -23.28
N GLU A 130 -29.59 -6.99 -24.27
CA GLU A 130 -30.27 -8.29 -24.38
C GLU A 130 -30.01 -9.20 -23.17
N GLU A 131 -28.81 -9.11 -22.57
CA GLU A 131 -28.45 -9.84 -21.35
C GLU A 131 -28.82 -9.09 -20.05
N GLY A 132 -29.42 -7.89 -20.13
CA GLY A 132 -29.78 -7.08 -18.97
C GLY A 132 -28.57 -6.53 -18.20
N LEU A 133 -27.42 -6.36 -18.88
CA LEU A 133 -26.16 -5.90 -18.30
C LEU A 133 -25.77 -4.52 -18.86
N ASP A 134 -25.04 -3.73 -18.07
CA ASP A 134 -24.32 -2.60 -18.63
C ASP A 134 -23.11 -3.08 -19.46
N ILE A 135 -22.61 -2.23 -20.37
CA ILE A 135 -21.49 -2.55 -21.26
C ILE A 135 -20.25 -3.03 -20.50
N SER A 136 -19.94 -2.44 -19.34
CA SER A 136 -18.75 -2.81 -18.56
C SER A 136 -18.89 -4.20 -17.96
N ASN A 137 -20.07 -4.53 -17.42
CA ASN A 137 -20.37 -5.83 -16.85
C ASN A 137 -20.52 -6.91 -17.93
N TYR A 138 -21.10 -6.56 -19.08
CA TYR A 138 -21.12 -7.44 -20.25
C TYR A 138 -19.70 -7.82 -20.70
N ILE A 139 -18.80 -6.83 -20.85
CA ILE A 139 -17.40 -7.09 -21.21
C ILE A 139 -16.70 -7.93 -20.13
N ARG A 140 -16.89 -7.64 -18.84
CA ARG A 140 -16.31 -8.46 -17.75
C ARG A 140 -16.78 -9.91 -17.81
N LYS A 141 -18.07 -10.14 -18.06
CA LYS A 141 -18.67 -11.46 -18.24
C LYS A 141 -17.99 -12.22 -19.37
N ARG A 142 -17.88 -11.58 -20.55
CA ARG A 142 -17.21 -12.17 -21.73
C ARG A 142 -15.72 -12.48 -21.50
N LEU A 143 -15.05 -11.72 -20.65
CA LEU A 143 -13.64 -11.94 -20.28
C LEU A 143 -13.45 -12.92 -19.12
N GLY A 144 -14.52 -13.49 -18.54
CA GLY A 144 -14.44 -14.37 -17.37
C GLY A 144 -13.97 -13.66 -16.10
N LEU A 145 -14.14 -12.33 -16.03
CA LEU A 145 -13.75 -11.47 -14.89
C LEU A 145 -14.93 -11.17 -13.96
N GLU A 146 -15.91 -12.07 -13.92
CA GLU A 146 -17.11 -11.93 -13.10
C GLU A 146 -16.73 -11.87 -11.61
N TYR A 147 -17.41 -11.00 -10.87
CA TYR A 147 -17.29 -10.98 -9.41
C TYR A 147 -17.92 -12.26 -8.87
N ARG A 148 -17.09 -13.18 -8.36
CA ARG A 148 -17.60 -14.27 -7.53
C ARG A 148 -18.11 -13.66 -6.23
N SER A 149 -19.43 -13.70 -6.06
CA SER A 149 -20.15 -13.31 -4.83
C SER A 149 -19.70 -14.15 -3.64
#